data_AF-A0A1T0ADY9-F1
#
_entry.id   AF-A0A1T0ADY9-F1
#
_cell.length_a   1.000
_cell.length_b   1.000
_cell.length_c   1.000
_cell.angle_alpha   90.00
_cell.angle_beta   90.00
_cell.angle_gamma   90.00
#
_symmetry.space_group_name_H-M   'P 1'
#
loop_
_entity.id
_entity.type
_entity.pdbx_description
1 polymer ?
#
loop_
_entity_poly.entity_id
_entity_poly.type
_entity_poly.pdbx_seq_one_letter_code
_entity_poly.pdbx_strand_id
1 'polypeptide(L)'
;MKKLALAGTFAIALASLTGCATQTYLLSPNSAHQETPTYDKGQTFFVAGLGQEQEVNAAEICGSTAQIAKVETKLTPMNALLGYVSSGIYTPRQMKVYCK
;
A
#
# COMPACT_ATOMS: atom_id res chain seq x y z
N MET A 1 32.97 1.57 23.70
CA MET A 1 32.42 2.27 22.50
C MET A 1 31.82 1.33 21.45
N LYS A 2 32.48 0.21 21.07
CA LYS A 2 31.92 -0.76 20.11
C LYS A 2 30.53 -1.33 20.49
N LYS A 3 30.29 -1.60 21.78
CA LYS A 3 29.00 -2.10 22.29
C LYS A 3 27.85 -1.10 22.18
N LEU A 4 28.15 0.20 22.30
CA LEU A 4 27.17 1.28 22.17
C LEU A 4 26.86 1.54 20.69
N ALA A 5 27.87 1.45 19.81
CA ALA A 5 27.68 1.51 18.37
C ALA A 5 26.80 0.35 17.88
N LEU A 6 27.07 -0.89 18.32
CA LEU A 6 26.28 -2.07 17.95
C LEU A 6 24.81 -1.99 18.42
N ALA A 7 24.60 -1.51 19.65
CA ALA A 7 23.25 -1.32 20.19
C ALA A 7 22.47 -0.23 19.44
N GLY A 8 23.15 0.85 19.03
CA GLY A 8 22.56 1.92 18.23
C GLY A 8 22.10 1.45 16.84
N THR A 9 22.94 0.70 16.12
CA THR A 9 22.58 0.18 14.78
C THR A 9 21.42 -0.81 14.85
N PHE A 10 21.39 -1.64 15.89
CA PHE A 10 20.30 -2.60 16.10
C PHE A 10 18.97 -1.90 16.38
N ALA A 11 18.97 -0.86 17.24
CA ALA A 11 17.76 -0.08 17.53
C ALA A 11 17.19 0.61 16.28
N ILE A 12 18.05 1.16 15.41
CA ILE A 12 17.63 1.79 14.14
C ILE A 12 17.04 0.75 13.17
N ALA A 13 17.66 -0.43 13.09
CA ALA A 13 17.16 -1.53 12.25
C ALA A 13 15.79 -2.07 12.72
N LEU A 14 15.52 -2.06 14.03
CA LEU A 14 14.21 -2.43 14.57
C LEU A 14 13.15 -1.35 14.30
N ALA A 15 13.52 -0.07 14.37
CA ALA A 15 12.60 1.03 14.10
C ALA A 15 12.18 1.14 12.63
N SER A 16 13.03 0.71 11.68
CA SER A 16 12.71 0.74 10.25
C SER A 16 11.72 -0.35 9.80
N LEU A 17 11.38 -1.31 10.67
CA LEU A 17 10.43 -2.38 10.36
C LEU A 17 8.96 -1.95 10.58
N THR A 18 8.70 -0.83 11.27
CA THR A 18 7.35 -0.38 11.60
C THR A 18 6.86 0.68 10.62
N GLY A 19 6.40 0.26 9.44
CA GLY A 19 5.90 1.19 8.42
C GLY A 19 4.95 0.55 7.41
N CYS A 20 3.79 0.08 7.85
CA CYS A 20 2.72 -0.32 6.94
C CYS A 20 1.95 0.93 6.47
N ALA A 21 2.38 1.56 5.38
CA ALA A 21 1.62 2.63 4.76
C ALA A 21 0.35 2.05 4.09
N THR A 22 -0.80 2.21 4.74
CA THR A 22 -2.12 1.96 4.15
C THR A 22 -2.85 3.29 4.06
N GLN A 23 -3.27 3.65 2.86
CA GLN A 23 -4.02 4.86 2.57
C GLN A 23 -5.43 4.45 2.18
N THR A 24 -6.41 4.85 2.98
CA THR A 24 -7.81 4.49 2.79
C THR A 24 -8.64 5.74 2.58
N TYR A 25 -9.42 5.74 1.49
CA TYR A 25 -10.41 6.75 1.17
C TYR A 25 -11.79 6.19 1.42
N LEU A 26 -12.51 6.76 2.39
CA LEU A 26 -13.87 6.38 2.73
C LEU A 26 -14.85 7.25 1.94
N LEU A 27 -15.66 6.63 1.08
CA LEU A 27 -16.61 7.30 0.20
C LEU A 27 -18.07 7.06 0.64
N SER A 28 -18.28 6.20 1.65
CA SER A 28 -19.59 5.89 2.23
C SER A 28 -19.56 5.89 3.76
N PRO A 29 -20.64 6.30 4.45
CA PRO A 29 -20.71 6.19 5.92
C PRO A 29 -20.65 4.73 6.41
N ASN A 30 -21.10 3.77 5.62
CA ASN A 30 -21.09 2.34 5.97
C ASN A 30 -19.83 1.59 5.51
N SER A 31 -18.82 2.30 4.99
CA SER A 31 -17.60 1.69 4.40
C SER A 31 -16.78 0.83 5.36
N ALA A 32 -16.94 1.05 6.66
CA ALA A 32 -16.19 0.35 7.70
C ALA A 32 -16.52 -1.15 7.76
N HIS A 33 -17.69 -1.57 7.26
CA HIS A 33 -18.15 -2.96 7.33
C HIS A 33 -17.79 -3.79 6.07
N GLN A 34 -17.24 -3.15 5.04
CA GLN A 34 -16.76 -3.82 3.84
C GLN A 34 -15.35 -4.41 4.09
N GLU A 35 -15.29 -5.69 4.47
CA GLU A 35 -14.03 -6.40 4.72
C GLU A 35 -13.42 -7.01 3.45
N THR A 36 -14.26 -7.44 2.50
CA THR A 36 -13.85 -8.07 1.26
C THR A 36 -13.78 -7.09 0.09
N PRO A 37 -12.60 -6.90 -0.54
CA PRO A 37 -12.47 -6.04 -1.70
C PRO A 37 -13.12 -6.68 -2.94
N THR A 38 -13.85 -5.89 -3.73
CA THR A 38 -14.38 -6.29 -5.04
C THR A 38 -13.28 -6.33 -6.09
N TYR A 39 -12.26 -5.49 -5.93
CA TYR A 39 -11.05 -5.47 -6.74
C TYR A 39 -9.84 -5.47 -5.84
N ASP A 40 -8.88 -6.38 -6.07
CA ASP A 40 -7.64 -6.48 -5.31
C ASP A 40 -6.51 -6.83 -6.29
N LYS A 41 -5.78 -5.81 -6.76
CA LYS A 41 -4.69 -5.99 -7.73
C LYS A 41 -3.45 -5.19 -7.35
N GLY A 42 -2.30 -5.76 -7.69
CA GLY A 42 -1.01 -5.09 -7.55
C GLY A 42 -0.79 -4.08 -8.67
N GLN A 43 -0.37 -2.89 -8.30
CA GLN A 43 0.14 -1.84 -9.17
C GLN A 43 1.66 -1.84 -9.10
N THR A 44 2.32 -2.00 -10.23
CA THR A 44 3.77 -2.08 -10.31
C THR A 44 4.37 -0.72 -10.60
N PHE A 45 5.35 -0.33 -9.80
CA PHE A 45 6.11 0.89 -10.00
C PHE A 45 7.59 0.55 -10.02
N PHE A 46 8.34 1.29 -10.82
CA PHE A 46 9.78 1.18 -10.95
C PHE A 46 10.47 2.42 -10.39
N VAL A 47 11.69 2.22 -9.88
CA VAL A 47 12.52 3.30 -9.35
C VAL A 47 11.72 4.16 -8.36
N ALA A 48 11.14 3.51 -7.34
CA ALA A 48 10.25 4.11 -6.34
C ALA A 48 9.03 4.89 -6.89
N GLY A 49 8.64 4.69 -8.16
CA GLY A 49 7.51 5.36 -8.80
C GLY A 49 7.82 6.75 -9.36
N LEU A 50 9.09 7.10 -9.58
CA LEU A 50 9.47 8.41 -10.13
C LEU A 50 8.83 8.64 -11.50
N GLY A 51 7.91 9.62 -11.57
CA GLY A 51 7.21 10.00 -12.80
C GLY A 51 6.22 8.95 -13.32
N GLN A 52 5.77 8.03 -12.47
CA GLN A 52 4.84 6.96 -12.85
C GLN A 52 3.51 7.11 -12.13
N GLU A 53 2.43 6.95 -12.87
CA GLU A 53 1.07 6.95 -12.35
C GLU A 53 0.31 5.75 -12.93
N GLN A 54 -0.53 5.15 -12.10
CA GLN A 54 -1.44 4.10 -12.52
C GLN A 54 -2.81 4.41 -11.97
N GLU A 55 -3.74 4.69 -12.88
CA GLU A 55 -5.12 5.00 -12.54
C GLU A 55 -5.98 3.74 -12.64
N VAL A 56 -6.95 3.65 -11.74
CA VAL A 56 -7.97 2.59 -11.75
C VAL A 56 -9.33 3.28 -11.59
N ASN A 57 -10.19 3.11 -12.59
CA ASN A 57 -11.54 3.66 -12.53
C ASN A 57 -12.43 2.81 -11.60
N ALA A 58 -12.54 3.22 -10.34
CA ALA A 58 -13.39 2.56 -9.36
C ALA A 58 -14.88 2.59 -9.73
N ALA A 59 -15.34 3.58 -10.50
CA ALA A 59 -16.73 3.67 -10.95
C ALA A 59 -17.03 2.64 -12.04
N GLU A 60 -16.08 2.32 -12.91
CA GLU A 60 -16.23 1.22 -13.87
C GLU A 60 -16.29 -0.13 -13.15
N ILE A 61 -15.50 -0.32 -12.09
CA ILE A 61 -15.50 -1.55 -11.27
C ILE A 61 -16.82 -1.72 -10.51
N CYS A 62 -17.33 -0.65 -9.89
CA CYS A 62 -18.56 -0.69 -9.09
C CYS A 62 -19.83 -0.33 -9.89
N GLY A 63 -19.71 -0.06 -11.19
CA GLY A 63 -20.81 0.37 -12.08
C GLY A 63 -21.24 1.84 -11.96
N SER A 64 -20.91 2.54 -10.86
CA SER A 64 -21.05 4.00 -10.75
C SER A 64 -20.25 4.56 -9.58
N THR A 65 -20.05 5.89 -9.56
CA THR A 65 -19.39 6.60 -8.44
C THR A 65 -20.15 6.48 -7.12
N ALA A 66 -21.49 6.37 -7.18
CA ALA A 66 -22.34 6.24 -5.99
C ALA A 66 -22.23 4.87 -5.32
N GLN A 67 -21.75 3.85 -6.03
CA GLN A 67 -21.59 2.48 -5.53
C GLN A 67 -20.23 2.21 -4.91
N ILE A 68 -19.32 3.18 -4.88
CA ILE A 68 -18.01 3.02 -4.26
C ILE A 68 -18.16 3.20 -2.74
N ALA A 69 -17.76 2.19 -1.97
CA ALA A 69 -17.71 2.26 -0.51
C ALA A 69 -16.38 2.87 -0.06
N LYS A 70 -15.26 2.24 -0.41
CA LYS A 70 -13.92 2.74 -0.10
C LYS A 70 -12.89 2.29 -1.12
N VAL A 71 -11.78 3.00 -1.16
CA VAL A 71 -10.60 2.68 -1.97
C VAL A 71 -9.39 2.65 -1.06
N GLU A 72 -8.57 1.60 -1.15
CA GLU A 72 -7.37 1.44 -0.33
C GLU A 72 -6.14 1.20 -1.18
N THR A 73 -5.07 1.93 -0.90
CA THR A 73 -3.73 1.65 -1.41
C THR A 73 -2.88 1.16 -0.26
N LYS A 74 -2.34 -0.05 -0.37
CA LYS A 74 -1.61 -0.72 0.71
C LYS A 74 -0.21 -1.14 0.26
N LEU A 75 0.79 -0.80 1.06
CA LEU A 75 2.09 -1.46 0.99
C LEU A 75 2.02 -2.74 1.83
N THR A 76 1.91 -3.90 1.18
CA THR A 76 1.93 -5.19 1.87
C THR A 76 3.35 -5.56 2.29
N PRO A 77 3.52 -6.44 3.29
CA PRO A 77 4.85 -6.91 3.69
C PRO A 77 5.64 -7.52 2.52
N MET A 78 4.96 -8.26 1.64
CA MET A 78 5.59 -8.82 0.45
C MET A 78 6.02 -7.74 -0.55
N ASN A 79 5.18 -6.74 -0.77
CA ASN A 79 5.52 -5.63 -1.65
C ASN A 79 6.70 -4.81 -1.09
N ALA A 80 6.75 -4.60 0.23
CA ALA A 80 7.86 -3.96 0.90
C ALA A 80 9.16 -4.77 0.75
N LEU A 81 9.10 -6.09 0.94
CA LEU A 81 10.24 -6.99 0.75
C LEU A 81 10.76 -6.95 -0.69
N LEU A 82 9.86 -6.96 -1.68
CA LEU A 82 10.23 -6.86 -3.09
C LEU A 82 10.90 -5.51 -3.41
N GLY A 83 10.37 -4.42 -2.86
CA GLY A 83 11.01 -3.10 -2.92
C GLY A 83 12.40 -3.10 -2.31
N TYR A 84 12.58 -3.73 -1.15
CA TYR A 84 13.87 -3.79 -0.46
C TYR A 84 14.90 -4.63 -1.23
N VAL A 85 14.55 -5.85 -1.63
CA VAL A 85 15.45 -6.76 -2.37
C VAL A 85 15.86 -6.17 -3.72
N SER A 86 14.95 -5.44 -4.37
CA SER A 86 15.25 -4.74 -5.62
C SER A 86 15.94 -3.39 -5.43
N SER A 87 16.31 -3.00 -4.20
CA SER A 87 16.88 -1.68 -3.89
C SER A 87 16.02 -0.50 -4.40
N GLY A 88 14.70 -0.65 -4.37
CA GLY A 88 13.75 0.35 -4.84
C GLY A 88 13.52 0.36 -6.36
N ILE A 89 14.16 -0.54 -7.12
CA ILE A 89 13.94 -0.64 -8.57
C ILE A 89 12.54 -1.17 -8.86
N TYR A 90 12.00 -2.07 -8.04
CA TYR A 90 10.66 -2.64 -8.22
C TYR A 90 9.84 -2.48 -6.92
N THR A 91 8.93 -1.51 -6.91
CA THR A 91 8.17 -1.11 -5.72
C THR A 91 6.67 -1.29 -5.95
N PRO A 92 6.16 -2.52 -5.96
CA PRO A 92 4.74 -2.76 -6.14
C PRO A 92 3.92 -2.17 -4.98
N ARG A 93 2.68 -1.79 -5.26
CA ARG A 93 1.66 -1.36 -4.30
C ARG A 93 0.40 -2.18 -4.52
N GLN A 94 -0.40 -2.42 -3.48
CA GLN A 94 -1.68 -3.11 -3.62
C GLN A 94 -2.79 -2.07 -3.71
N MET A 95 -3.67 -2.18 -4.71
CA MET A 95 -4.85 -1.35 -4.87
C MET A 95 -6.10 -2.18 -4.62
N LYS A 96 -6.97 -1.69 -3.74
CA LYS A 96 -8.22 -2.34 -3.38
C LYS A 96 -9.40 -1.40 -3.57
N VAL A 97 -10.45 -1.90 -4.21
CA VAL A 97 -11.72 -1.19 -4.36
C VAL A 97 -12.82 -2.03 -3.71
N TYR A 98 -13.64 -1.35 -2.92
CA TYR A 98 -14.78 -1.94 -2.22
C TYR A 98 -16.05 -1.28 -2.74
N CYS A 99 -16.93 -2.08 -3.33
CA CYS A 99 -18.25 -1.63 -3.75
C CYS A 99 -19.27 -1.85 -2.62
N LYS A 100 -20.36 -1.07 -2.63
CA LYS A 100 -21.46 -1.13 -1.65
C LYS A 100 -22.26 -2.43 -1.72
#